data_AF-A0A8X7BLG4-F1
#
_entry.id   AF-A0A8X7BLG4-F1
#
_cell.length_a   1.000
_cell.length_b   1.000
_cell.length_c   1.000
_cell.angle_alpha   90.00
_cell.angle_beta   90.00
_cell.angle_gamma   90.00
#
_symmetry.space_group_name_H-M   'P 1'
#
loop_
_entity.id
_entity.type
_entity.pdbx_description
1 polymer ?
#
loop_
_entity_poly.entity_id
_entity_poly.type
_entity_poly.pdbx_seq_one_letter_code
_entity_poly.pdbx_strand_id
1 'polypeptide(L)' 'MADPLPRFASVEHVWDRLKRQMPSCHSVHDLELAVEDLWAHLPQDNIRCLINSMLDRVAAYIAAGGGPTRN' A
#
# COMPACT_ATOMS: atom_id res chain seq x y z
N MET A 1 7.29 20.37 7.79
CA MET A 1 6.27 19.47 7.22
C MET A 1 6.88 18.09 7.27
N ALA A 2 6.50 17.24 8.22
CA ALA A 2 7.11 15.92 8.37
C ALA A 2 6.54 15.03 7.25
N ASP A 3 7.40 14.51 6.38
CA ASP A 3 7.01 13.46 5.44
C ASP A 3 6.37 12.31 6.23
N PRO A 4 5.19 11.82 5.82
CA PRO A 4 4.56 10.71 6.50
C PRO A 4 5.54 9.53 6.49
N LEU A 5 5.75 8.96 7.69
CA LEU A 5 6.68 7.86 7.87
C LEU A 5 6.45 6.78 6.77
N PRO A 6 7.51 6.19 6.20
CA PRO A 6 7.42 5.25 5.06
C PRO A 6 6.43 4.09 5.23
N ARG A 7 6.05 3.80 6.49
CA ARG A 7 5.02 2.82 6.87
C ARG A 7 3.62 3.19 6.37
N PHE A 8 3.24 4.46 6.43
CA PHE A 8 1.89 4.89 6.02
C PHE A 8 1.73 4.89 4.50
N ALA A 9 2.79 5.24 3.75
CA ALA A 9 2.80 5.18 2.28
C ALA A 9 2.53 3.77 1.73
N SER A 10 2.82 2.72 2.51
CA SER A 10 2.65 1.32 2.06
C SER A 10 1.22 0.84 2.21
N VAL A 11 0.54 1.21 3.30
CA VAL A 11 -0.91 0.98 3.46
C VAL A 11 -1.69 1.80 2.43
N GLU A 12 -1.28 3.05 2.18
CA GLU A 12 -1.87 3.87 1.13
C GLU A 12 -1.71 3.26 -0.26
N HIS A 13 -0.55 2.63 -0.55
CA HIS A 13 -0.32 1.96 -1.83
C HIS A 13 -1.19 0.70 -2.00
N VAL A 14 -1.40 -0.07 -0.93
CA VAL A 14 -2.36 -1.19 -0.93
C VAL A 14 -3.76 -0.67 -1.25
N TRP A 15 -4.18 0.40 -0.58
CA TRP A 15 -5.50 0.99 -0.80
C TRP A 15 -5.66 1.57 -2.21
N ASP A 16 -4.62 2.21 -2.75
CA ASP A 16 -4.63 2.70 -4.13
C ASP A 16 -4.78 1.56 -5.14
N ARG A 17 -4.08 0.45 -4.91
CA ARG A 17 -4.18 -0.73 -5.78
C ARG A 17 -5.55 -1.39 -5.69
N LEU A 18 -6.13 -1.53 -4.50
CA LEU A 18 -7.48 -2.05 -4.30
C LEU A 18 -8.51 -1.17 -5.01
N LYS A 19 -8.44 0.16 -4.86
CA LYS A 19 -9.32 1.11 -5.55
C LYS A 19 -9.27 0.99 -7.07
N ARG A 20 -8.09 0.70 -7.65
CA ARG A 20 -7.94 0.49 -9.10
C ARG A 20 -8.53 -0.83 -9.60
N GLN A 21 -8.62 -1.83 -8.73
CA GLN A 21 -9.15 -3.15 -9.05
C GLN A 21 -10.63 -3.29 -8.72
N MET A 22 -11.20 -2.34 -7.97
CA MET A 22 -12.62 -2.35 -7.61
C MET A 22 -13.51 -2.26 -8.86
N PRO A 23 -14.44 -3.20 -9.05
CA PRO A 23 -15.42 -3.11 -10.12
C PRO A 23 -16.38 -1.93 -9.85
N SER A 24 -17.04 -1.46 -10.90
CA SER A 24 -18.10 -0.46 -10.77
C SER A 24 -19.26 -1.06 -9.99
N CYS A 25 -19.36 -0.74 -8.70
CA CYS A 25 -20.39 -1.25 -7.81
C CYS A 25 -21.62 -0.33 -7.86
N HIS A 26 -22.82 -0.92 -7.94
CA HIS A 26 -24.08 -0.18 -8.00
C HIS A 26 -24.80 -0.08 -6.65
N SER A 27 -24.28 -0.77 -5.62
CA SER A 27 -24.75 -0.70 -4.25
C SER A 27 -23.58 -0.74 -3.26
N VAL A 28 -23.82 -0.28 -2.03
CA VAL A 28 -22.85 -0.38 -0.93
C VAL A 28 -22.56 -1.85 -0.58
N HIS A 29 -23.55 -2.73 -0.72
CA HIS A 29 -23.37 -4.15 -0.46
C HIS A 29 -22.45 -4.83 -1.48
N ASP A 30 -22.60 -4.49 -2.77
CA ASP A 30 -21.69 -4.99 -3.81
C ASP A 30 -20.26 -4.48 -3.59
N LEU A 31 -20.13 -3.26 -3.06
CA LEU A 31 -18.85 -2.66 -2.70
C LEU A 31 -18.16 -3.43 -1.56
N GLU A 32 -18.91 -3.75 -0.50
CA GLU A 32 -18.40 -4.52 0.63
C GLU A 32 -17.92 -5.90 0.18
N LEU A 33 -18.73 -6.62 -0.59
CA LEU A 33 -18.37 -7.93 -1.14
C LEU A 33 -17.14 -7.85 -2.06
N ALA A 34 -17.07 -6.84 -2.92
CA ALA A 34 -15.93 -6.65 -3.82
C ALA A 34 -14.64 -6.34 -3.05
N VAL A 35 -14.71 -5.55 -1.97
CA VAL A 35 -13.56 -5.25 -1.12
C VAL A 35 -13.10 -6.49 -0.36
N GLU A 36 -14.02 -7.27 0.22
CA GLU A 36 -13.69 -8.52 0.89
C GLU A 36 -13.05 -9.54 -0.07
N ASP A 37 -13.62 -9.70 -1.27
CA ASP A 37 -13.11 -10.61 -2.28
C ASP A 37 -11.70 -10.20 -2.76
N LEU A 38 -11.49 -8.92 -3.07
CA LEU A 38 -10.20 -8.39 -3.47
C LEU A 38 -9.15 -8.49 -2.36
N TRP A 39 -9.56 -8.31 -1.11
CA TRP A 39 -8.69 -8.47 0.05
C TRP A 39 -8.31 -9.95 0.26
N ALA A 40 -9.25 -10.87 0.14
CA ALA A 40 -9.03 -12.31 0.30
C ALA A 40 -8.13 -12.88 -0.80
N HIS A 41 -8.29 -12.39 -2.04
CA HIS A 41 -7.51 -12.81 -3.20
C HIS A 41 -6.24 -11.97 -3.44
N LEU A 42 -5.87 -11.10 -2.49
CA LEU A 42 -4.67 -10.29 -2.63
C LEU A 42 -3.44 -11.21 -2.74
N PRO A 43 -2.67 -11.15 -3.85
CA PRO A 43 -1.52 -12.02 -4.03
C PRO A 43 -0.51 -11.83 -2.90
N GLN A 44 -0.10 -12.92 -2.25
CA GLN A 44 0.88 -12.87 -1.15
C GLN A 44 2.22 -12.27 -1.60
N ASP A 45 2.59 -12.45 -2.88
CA ASP A 45 3.78 -11.82 -3.45
C ASP A 45 3.68 -10.29 -3.46
N ASN A 46 2.48 -9.72 -3.63
CA ASN A 46 2.29 -8.28 -3.52
C ASN A 46 2.54 -7.80 -2.08
N ILE A 47 2.04 -8.55 -1.09
CA ILE A 47 2.28 -8.25 0.33
C ILE A 47 3.77 -8.32 0.65
N ARG A 48 4.47 -9.36 0.16
CA ARG A 48 5.92 -9.50 0.33
C ARG A 48 6.70 -8.37 -0.35
N CYS A 49 6.33 -7.98 -1.58
CA CYS A 49 6.93 -6.84 -2.28
C CYS A 49 6.73 -5.53 -1.50
N LEU A 50 5.56 -5.31 -0.89
CA LEU A 50 5.29 -4.13 -0.07
C LEU A 50 6.14 -4.12 1.21
N ILE A 51 6.25 -5.26 1.90
CA ILE A 51 7.09 -5.39 3.09
C ILE A 51 8.56 -5.16 2.75
N ASN A 52 9.05 -5.76 1.66
CA ASN A 52 10.43 -5.59 1.22
C ASN A 52 10.70 -4.13 0.81
N SER A 53 9.80 -3.51 0.05
CA SER A 53 9.92 -2.09 -0.30
C SER A 53 9.90 -1.18 0.93
N MET A 54 9.16 -1.53 1.99
CA MET A 54 9.19 -0.80 3.25
C MET A 54 10.56 -0.88 3.91
N LEU A 55 11.14 -2.09 3.97
CA LEU A 55 12.46 -2.31 4.55
C LEU A 55 13.54 -1.55 3.77
N ASP A 56 13.49 -1.59 2.44
CA ASP A 56 14.42 -0.85 1.58
C ASP A 56 14.31 0.66 1.78
N ARG A 57 13.09 1.20 1.89
CA ARG A 57 12.86 2.63 2.15
C ARG A 57 13.31 3.05 3.55
N VAL A 58 13.10 2.21 4.56
CA VAL A 58 13.61 2.46 5.92
C VAL A 58 15.13 2.44 5.93
N ALA A 59 15.75 1.47 5.26
CA ALA A 59 17.20 1.41 5.11
C ALA A 59 17.74 2.66 4.39
N ALA A 60 17.09 3.09 3.31
CA ALA A 60 17.45 4.30 2.58
C ALA A 60 17.27 5.57 3.44
N TYR A 61 16.22 5.65 4.25
CA TYR A 61 15.98 6.78 5.16
C TYR A 61 17.04 6.87 6.26
N ILE A 62 17.43 5.73 6.83
CA ILE A 62 18.53 5.64 7.80
C ILE A 62 19.86 6.04 7.15
N ALA A 63 20.14 5.55 5.94
CA ALA A 63 21.34 5.89 5.19
C ALA A 63 21.40 7.38 4.80
N ALA A 64 20.24 8.00 4.55
CA ALA A 64 20.10 9.43 4.27
C ALA A 64 20.18 10.31 5.54
N GLY A 65 20.42 9.74 6.73
CA GLY A 65 20.48 10.48 7.99
C GLY A 65 19.16 11.15 8.38
N GLY A 66 18.02 10.63 7.90
CA GLY A 66 16.70 11.20 8.10
C GLY A 66 16.28 12.26 7.09
N GLY A 67 17.07 12.49 6.03
CA GLY A 67 16.70 13.35 4.90
C GLY A 67 15.77 12.67 3.89
N PRO A 68 15.14 13.44 2.98
CA PRO A 68 14.26 12.88 1.96
C PRO A 68 15.03 11.90 1.08
N THR A 69 14.53 10.68 0.98
CA THR A 69 15.04 9.71 0.02
C THR A 69 14.50 10.07 -1.36
N ARG A 70 15.39 10.44 -2.29
CA ARG A 70 15.02 10.64 -3.70
C ARG A 70 14.65 9.28 -4.29
N ASN A 71 13.40 9.18 -4.74
CA ASN A 71 12.88 8.06 -5.55
C ASN A 71 13.75 7.82 -6.78
#